data_AF-A0A429S800-F1
#
_entry.id   AF-A0A429S800-F1
#
_cell.length_a   1.000
_cell.length_b   1.000
_cell.length_c   1.000
_cell.angle_alpha   90.00
_cell.angle_beta   90.00
_cell.angle_gamma   90.00
#
_symmetry.space_group_name_H-M   'P 1'
#
loop_
_entity.id
_entity.type
_entity.pdbx_description
1 polymer ?
#
loop_
_entity_poly.entity_id
_entity_poly.type
_entity_poly.pdbx_seq_one_letter_code
_entity_poly.pdbx_strand_id
1 'polypeptide(L)'
;MSELSHLARQVELPAPLVEELAADIFMGSFTPKFLTAARVAADLLEGSLYARYYGIDCAAVRSMAVLQAAQSLARGAQGAPASAAGRPAPAAAFGRMCVERAEQASAGAGSGARSWSPAANGTVIEQAQILTTHNLAVLVRLAGVEPAAGWEDLARAAFITACRLVARAHDHPYPLATVKDAAYALRQMLFHLSLCTPERQTALVDWIGAEAARQPWHTAARLAPAVAGLRMVASGGAFLPDGTALGGLARRFLGWTTTGHWPTRRL
;
A
#
# COMPACT_ATOMS: atom_id res chain seq x y z
N MET A 1 -12.66 -10.29 5.61
CA MET A 1 -11.82 -10.82 4.51
C MET A 1 -11.75 -12.35 4.44
N SER A 2 -11.97 -13.10 5.53
CA SER A 2 -12.17 -14.57 5.49
C SER A 2 -13.25 -15.00 4.48
N GLU A 3 -14.36 -14.25 4.41
CA GLU A 3 -15.46 -14.47 3.46
C GLU A 3 -15.01 -14.43 1.99
N LEU A 4 -14.15 -13.48 1.62
CA LEU A 4 -13.63 -13.34 0.25
C LEU A 4 -12.73 -14.53 -0.12
N SER A 5 -11.89 -15.00 0.81
CA SER A 5 -11.09 -16.22 0.63
C SER A 5 -11.95 -17.48 0.58
N HIS A 6 -13.09 -17.51 1.28
CA HIS A 6 -14.05 -18.61 1.20
C HIS A 6 -14.76 -18.65 -0.16
N LEU A 7 -15.26 -17.50 -0.63
CA LEU A 7 -15.87 -17.37 -1.96
C LEU A 7 -14.90 -17.77 -3.08
N ALA A 8 -13.64 -17.32 -3.02
CA ALA A 8 -12.63 -17.69 -4.02
C ALA A 8 -12.40 -19.20 -4.10
N ARG A 9 -12.40 -19.90 -2.95
CA ARG A 9 -12.31 -21.37 -2.92
C ARG A 9 -13.53 -22.06 -3.50
N GLN A 10 -14.73 -21.52 -3.27
CA GLN A 10 -15.98 -22.10 -3.82
C GLN A 10 -16.02 -22.05 -5.34
N VAL A 11 -15.38 -21.06 -5.96
CA VAL A 11 -15.28 -20.93 -7.42
C VAL A 11 -13.95 -21.46 -7.98
N GLU A 12 -13.19 -22.20 -7.17
CA GLU A 12 -11.86 -22.76 -7.51
C GLU A 12 -10.88 -21.72 -8.09
N LEU A 13 -11.05 -20.45 -7.72
CA LEU A 13 -10.20 -19.38 -8.19
C LEU A 13 -8.88 -19.40 -7.39
N PRO A 14 -7.71 -19.53 -8.04
CA PRO A 14 -6.42 -19.54 -7.37
C PRO A 14 -5.97 -18.13 -6.95
N ALA A 15 -6.83 -17.41 -6.22
CA ALA A 15 -6.59 -16.05 -5.75
C ALA A 15 -5.89 -16.05 -4.37
N PRO A 16 -4.64 -15.56 -4.26
CA PRO A 16 -3.89 -15.52 -3.01
C PRO A 16 -4.34 -14.35 -2.12
N LEU A 17 -5.61 -14.32 -1.73
CA LEU A 17 -6.14 -13.25 -0.89
C LEU A 17 -5.46 -13.29 0.49
N VAL A 18 -4.69 -12.25 0.81
CA VAL A 18 -4.02 -12.10 2.11
C VAL A 18 -5.05 -11.70 3.17
N GLU A 19 -4.97 -12.12 4.44
CA GLU A 19 -5.82 -11.61 5.54
C GLU A 19 -5.31 -10.28 6.13
N GLU A 20 -6.19 -9.49 6.77
CA GLU A 20 -5.84 -8.15 7.29
C GLU A 20 -4.91 -8.20 8.50
N LEU A 21 -4.89 -9.34 9.21
CA LEU A 21 -4.02 -9.56 10.36
C LEU A 21 -3.66 -11.06 10.40
N ALA A 22 -2.47 -11.42 9.95
CA ALA A 22 -1.90 -12.70 10.35
C ALA A 22 -1.27 -12.51 11.73
N ALA A 23 -1.70 -13.30 12.73
CA ALA A 23 -1.10 -13.29 14.08
C ALA A 23 0.43 -13.47 14.04
N ASP A 24 0.95 -14.12 12.99
CA ASP A 24 2.38 -14.35 12.77
C ASP A 24 3.18 -13.11 12.32
N ILE A 25 2.54 -12.01 11.92
CA ILE A 25 3.23 -10.76 11.54
C ILE A 25 3.72 -10.04 12.80
N PHE A 26 3.01 -10.17 13.92
CA PHE A 26 3.55 -9.78 15.22
C PHE A 26 4.81 -10.59 15.52
N MET A 27 4.81 -11.89 15.20
CA MET A 27 6.01 -12.75 15.26
C MET A 27 7.02 -12.53 14.12
N GLY A 28 6.88 -11.47 13.33
CA GLY A 28 7.87 -11.06 12.32
C GLY A 28 7.89 -11.92 11.05
N SER A 29 6.83 -12.68 10.75
CA SER A 29 6.79 -13.54 9.56
C SER A 29 5.51 -13.40 8.74
N PHE A 30 5.69 -13.26 7.43
CA PHE A 30 4.59 -13.30 6.46
C PHE A 30 4.45 -14.71 5.90
N THR A 31 3.21 -15.14 5.67
CA THR A 31 2.95 -16.40 4.94
C THR A 31 3.27 -16.23 3.44
N PRO A 32 3.61 -17.30 2.70
CA PRO A 32 3.94 -17.25 1.27
C PRO A 32 2.92 -16.55 0.35
N LYS A 33 1.64 -16.58 0.73
CA LYS A 33 0.59 -15.93 -0.06
C LYS A 33 0.78 -14.42 -0.17
N PHE A 34 1.41 -13.76 0.80
CA PHE A 34 1.70 -12.33 0.72
C PHE A 34 2.65 -12.01 -0.43
N LEU A 35 3.74 -12.76 -0.56
CA LEU A 35 4.67 -12.61 -1.68
C LEU A 35 4.01 -13.00 -3.02
N THR A 36 3.10 -13.98 -2.99
CA THR A 36 2.34 -14.37 -4.19
C THR A 36 1.40 -13.25 -4.65
N ALA A 37 0.65 -12.64 -3.73
CA ALA A 37 -0.21 -11.49 -4.01
C ALA A 37 0.61 -10.26 -4.45
N ALA A 38 1.76 -10.00 -3.80
CA ALA A 38 2.65 -8.92 -4.17
C ALA A 38 3.24 -9.10 -5.57
N ARG A 39 3.55 -10.35 -5.98
CA ARG A 39 3.95 -10.65 -7.36
C ARG A 39 2.83 -10.31 -8.35
N VAL A 40 1.59 -10.71 -8.06
CA VAL A 40 0.43 -10.38 -8.93
C VAL A 40 0.27 -8.86 -9.05
N ALA A 41 0.44 -8.11 -7.97
CA ALA A 41 0.43 -6.66 -7.99
C ALA A 41 1.60 -6.08 -8.82
N ALA A 42 2.82 -6.59 -8.65
CA ALA A 42 3.99 -6.17 -9.42
C ALA A 42 3.82 -6.44 -10.93
N ASP A 43 3.22 -7.57 -11.30
CA ASP A 43 2.93 -7.95 -12.69
C ASP A 43 1.86 -7.05 -13.34
N LEU A 44 0.94 -6.48 -12.56
CA LEU A 44 -0.09 -5.55 -13.05
C LEU A 44 0.42 -4.10 -13.10
N LEU A 45 1.21 -3.69 -12.11
CA LEU A 45 1.48 -2.28 -11.83
C LEU A 45 2.90 -1.83 -12.21
N GLU A 46 3.71 -2.68 -12.83
CA GLU A 46 5.03 -2.27 -13.31
C GLU A 46 4.93 -1.05 -14.23
N GLY A 47 5.76 -0.05 -13.96
CA GLY A 47 5.76 1.21 -14.71
C GLY A 47 4.50 2.07 -14.50
N SER A 48 3.56 1.68 -13.65
CA SER A 48 2.34 2.46 -13.37
C SER A 48 2.59 3.63 -12.41
N LEU A 49 1.61 4.54 -12.33
CA LEU A 49 1.66 5.66 -11.39
C LEU A 49 1.69 5.19 -9.93
N TYR A 50 0.99 4.11 -9.59
CA TYR A 50 0.99 3.51 -8.25
C TYR A 50 2.38 3.05 -7.85
N ALA A 51 3.05 2.28 -8.72
CA ALA A 51 4.39 1.76 -8.45
C ALA A 51 5.40 2.91 -8.31
N ARG A 52 5.31 3.95 -9.16
CA ARG A 52 6.17 5.14 -9.05
C ARG A 52 5.92 5.92 -7.76
N TYR A 53 4.65 6.16 -7.39
CA TYR A 53 4.29 6.93 -6.20
C TYR A 53 4.80 6.27 -4.92
N TYR A 54 4.66 4.95 -4.82
CA TYR A 54 5.14 4.18 -3.67
C TYR A 54 6.61 3.73 -3.79
N GLY A 55 7.30 4.04 -4.90
CA GLY A 55 8.68 3.63 -5.14
C GLY A 55 8.84 2.11 -5.02
N ILE A 56 7.99 1.36 -5.73
CA ILE A 56 7.99 -0.11 -5.70
C ILE A 56 8.95 -0.62 -6.77
N ASP A 57 9.95 -1.39 -6.36
CA ASP A 57 10.78 -2.19 -7.27
C ASP A 57 10.03 -3.48 -7.62
N CYS A 58 9.23 -3.43 -8.68
CA CYS A 58 8.44 -4.56 -9.16
C CYS A 58 9.34 -5.75 -9.59
N ALA A 59 10.52 -5.47 -10.13
CA ALA A 59 11.47 -6.50 -10.56
C ALA A 59 12.06 -7.26 -9.36
N ALA A 60 12.41 -6.55 -8.28
CA ALA A 60 12.85 -7.19 -7.04
C ALA A 60 11.75 -8.07 -6.44
N VAL A 61 10.49 -7.61 -6.42
CA VAL A 61 9.35 -8.41 -5.93
C VAL A 61 9.17 -9.70 -6.73
N ARG A 62 9.22 -9.63 -8.06
CA ARG A 62 9.14 -10.82 -8.93
C ARG A 62 10.30 -11.78 -8.69
N SER A 63 11.52 -11.26 -8.63
CA SER A 63 12.73 -12.06 -8.42
C SER A 63 12.67 -12.82 -7.09
N MET A 64 12.22 -12.16 -6.01
CA MET A 64 12.00 -12.82 -4.72
C MET A 64 10.98 -13.95 -4.80
N ALA A 65 9.87 -13.75 -5.53
CA ALA A 65 8.84 -14.77 -5.68
C ALA A 65 9.35 -16.00 -6.46
N VAL A 66 10.15 -15.79 -7.51
CA VAL A 66 10.80 -16.88 -8.26
C VAL A 66 11.75 -17.67 -7.36
N LEU A 67 12.62 -16.99 -6.61
CA LEU A 67 13.55 -17.64 -5.69
C LEU A 67 12.84 -18.46 -4.61
N GLN A 68 11.74 -17.93 -4.05
CA GLN A 68 10.97 -18.64 -3.04
C GLN A 68 10.24 -19.87 -3.59
N ALA A 69 9.75 -19.81 -4.85
CA ALA A 69 9.17 -20.96 -5.52
C ALA A 69 10.23 -22.06 -5.74
N ALA A 70 11.42 -21.69 -6.23
CA ALA A 70 12.54 -22.62 -6.42
C ALA A 70 12.97 -23.29 -5.10
N GLN A 71 13.08 -22.53 -4.01
CA GLN A 71 13.42 -23.05 -2.68
C GLN A 71 12.34 -24.00 -2.11
N SER A 72 11.07 -23.76 -2.44
CA SER A 72 9.96 -24.64 -2.03
C SER A 72 10.02 -25.97 -2.79
N LEU A 73 10.28 -25.93 -4.10
CA LEU A 73 10.44 -27.12 -4.94
C LEU A 73 11.64 -27.97 -4.53
N ALA A 74 12.79 -27.33 -4.29
CA ALA A 74 14.01 -28.01 -3.85
C ALA A 74 13.78 -28.80 -2.55
N ARG A 75 13.12 -28.20 -1.55
CA ARG A 75 12.80 -28.87 -0.29
C ARG A 75 11.83 -30.04 -0.45
N GLY A 76 10.85 -29.93 -1.35
CA GLY A 76 9.96 -31.03 -1.68
C GLY A 76 10.71 -32.21 -2.31
N ALA A 77 11.66 -31.95 -3.20
CA ALA A 77 12.49 -32.97 -3.82
C ALA A 77 13.47 -33.64 -2.84
N GLN A 78 13.91 -32.92 -1.80
CA GLN A 78 14.88 -33.41 -0.81
C GLN A 78 14.24 -34.24 0.32
N GLY A 79 12.93 -34.50 0.27
CA GLY A 79 12.23 -35.25 1.31
C GLY A 79 12.35 -34.62 2.71
N ALA A 80 12.67 -33.32 2.77
CA ALA A 80 12.86 -32.61 4.03
C ALA A 80 11.56 -32.75 4.84
N PRO A 81 11.65 -33.07 6.14
CA PRO A 81 10.45 -33.23 6.96
C PRO A 81 9.60 -31.97 6.81
N ALA A 82 8.32 -32.16 6.50
CA ALA A 82 7.34 -31.08 6.61
C ALA A 82 7.55 -30.45 8.00
N SER A 83 7.53 -29.12 8.10
CA SER A 83 7.62 -28.45 9.40
C SER A 83 6.70 -29.14 10.40
N ALA A 84 6.99 -29.13 11.69
CA ALA A 84 6.24 -29.86 12.72
C ALA A 84 4.70 -29.61 12.74
N ALA A 85 4.21 -28.66 11.92
CA ALA A 85 2.81 -28.33 11.72
C ALA A 85 2.32 -28.41 10.24
N GLY A 86 3.07 -28.98 9.30
CA GLY A 86 2.70 -29.03 7.87
C GLY A 86 2.61 -27.66 7.19
N ARG A 87 3.13 -26.59 7.83
CA ARG A 87 3.01 -25.21 7.34
C ARG A 87 4.08 -24.90 6.29
N PRO A 88 3.71 -24.24 5.18
CA PRO A 88 4.68 -23.80 4.19
C PRO A 88 5.61 -22.74 4.79
N ALA A 89 6.85 -22.72 4.32
CA ALA A 89 7.88 -21.86 4.87
C ALA A 89 7.55 -20.37 4.74
N PRO A 90 7.90 -19.53 5.73
CA PRO A 90 7.55 -18.11 5.70
C PRO A 90 8.26 -17.36 4.56
N ALA A 91 7.63 -16.27 4.11
CA ALA A 91 8.18 -15.36 3.11
C ALA A 91 9.17 -14.36 3.73
N ALA A 92 10.28 -14.87 4.27
CA ALA A 92 11.24 -14.07 5.05
C ALA A 92 11.83 -12.89 4.27
N ALA A 93 12.14 -13.07 2.98
CA ALA A 93 12.66 -11.99 2.14
C ALA A 93 11.63 -10.86 1.93
N PHE A 94 10.36 -11.21 1.73
CA PHE A 94 9.28 -10.23 1.64
C PHE A 94 9.10 -9.46 2.96
N GLY A 95 9.20 -10.15 4.10
CA GLY A 95 9.16 -9.52 5.42
C GLY A 95 10.27 -8.50 5.61
N ARG A 96 11.53 -8.84 5.26
CA ARG A 96 12.65 -7.90 5.32
C ARG A 96 12.43 -6.67 4.43
N MET A 97 11.95 -6.86 3.20
CA MET A 97 11.62 -5.73 2.31
C MET A 97 10.57 -4.79 2.93
N CYS A 98 9.54 -5.34 3.60
CA CYS A 98 8.54 -4.51 4.28
C CYS A 98 9.14 -3.71 5.44
N VAL A 99 10.05 -4.33 6.21
CA VAL A 99 10.77 -3.67 7.32
C VAL A 99 11.67 -2.56 6.79
N GLU A 100 12.53 -2.85 5.81
CA GLU A 100 13.44 -1.87 5.20
C GLU A 100 12.68 -0.65 4.66
N ARG A 101 11.56 -0.88 3.97
CA ARG A 101 10.70 0.20 3.47
C ARG A 101 10.05 1.01 4.59
N ALA A 102 9.64 0.35 5.68
CA ALA A 102 9.05 1.02 6.83
C ALA A 102 10.07 1.87 7.59
N GLU A 103 11.30 1.39 7.71
CA GLU A 103 12.44 2.11 8.30
C GLU A 103 12.83 3.32 7.45
N GLN A 104 12.96 3.14 6.13
CA GLN A 104 13.24 4.24 5.19
C GLN A 104 12.19 5.36 5.30
N ALA A 105 10.91 5.01 5.28
CA ALA A 105 9.82 5.99 5.42
C ALA A 105 9.80 6.71 6.80
N SER A 106 10.46 6.13 7.81
CA SER A 106 10.54 6.68 9.16
C SER A 106 11.85 7.44 9.43
N ALA A 107 12.89 7.26 8.60
CA ALA A 107 14.24 7.79 8.81
C ALA A 107 14.33 9.32 8.83
N GLY A 108 13.34 10.03 8.29
CA GLY A 108 13.23 11.51 8.36
C GLY A 108 12.73 12.05 9.72
N ALA A 109 12.45 11.19 10.69
CA ALA A 109 11.94 11.58 12.00
C ALA A 109 12.80 10.99 13.12
N GLY A 110 13.79 11.78 13.58
CA GLY A 110 14.61 11.61 14.78
C GLY A 110 14.79 10.18 15.33
N SER A 111 15.99 9.61 15.18
CA SER A 111 16.35 8.29 15.69
C SER A 111 16.07 8.15 17.19
N GLY A 112 15.03 7.41 17.55
CA GLY A 112 14.68 7.25 18.96
C GLY A 112 13.51 6.31 19.21
N ALA A 113 13.58 5.06 18.76
CA ALA A 113 12.75 4.00 19.37
C ALA A 113 13.40 2.62 19.18
N ARG A 114 13.84 2.01 20.29
CA ARG A 114 14.04 0.57 20.37
C ARG A 114 12.68 -0.14 20.44
N SER A 115 12.64 -1.36 19.92
CA SER A 115 11.78 -2.48 20.32
C SER A 115 10.26 -2.34 20.10
N TRP A 116 9.73 -3.16 19.19
CA TRP A 116 8.38 -3.74 19.16
C TRP A 116 7.23 -2.85 19.73
N SER A 117 6.78 -1.87 18.94
CA SER A 117 5.59 -1.07 19.25
C SER A 117 4.45 -1.35 18.26
N PRO A 118 3.16 -1.18 18.65
CA PRO A 118 2.04 -1.31 17.71
C PRO A 118 2.16 -0.38 16.50
N ALA A 119 2.75 0.80 16.69
CA ALA A 119 3.00 1.75 15.61
C ALA A 119 4.06 1.24 14.62
N ALA A 120 5.16 0.66 15.11
CA ALA A 120 6.20 0.06 14.27
C ALA A 120 5.68 -1.18 13.51
N ASN A 121 4.88 -2.02 14.16
CA ASN A 121 4.23 -3.14 13.45
C ASN A 121 3.27 -2.63 12.38
N GLY A 122 2.53 -1.56 12.68
CA GLY A 122 1.63 -0.92 11.74
C GLY A 122 2.32 -0.36 10.50
N THR A 123 3.52 0.23 10.61
CA THR A 123 4.27 0.72 9.44
C THR A 123 4.71 -0.44 8.54
N VAL A 124 5.16 -1.57 9.10
CA VAL A 124 5.51 -2.78 8.34
C VAL A 124 4.27 -3.38 7.66
N ILE A 125 3.15 -3.47 8.37
CA ILE A 125 1.87 -3.94 7.80
C ILE A 125 1.43 -3.04 6.65
N GLU A 126 1.53 -1.72 6.79
CA GLU A 126 1.18 -0.79 5.73
C GLU A 126 2.04 -1.00 4.48
N GLN A 127 3.34 -1.28 4.62
CA GLN A 127 4.19 -1.63 3.47
C GLN A 127 3.74 -2.92 2.79
N ALA A 128 3.37 -3.94 3.56
CA ALA A 128 2.81 -5.17 2.98
C ALA A 128 1.49 -4.91 2.24
N GLN A 129 0.60 -4.06 2.79
CA GLN A 129 -0.65 -3.69 2.12
C GLN A 129 -0.41 -2.89 0.84
N ILE A 130 0.61 -2.02 0.80
CA ILE A 130 1.02 -1.31 -0.42
C ILE A 130 1.53 -2.31 -1.47
N LEU A 131 2.47 -3.18 -1.11
CA LEU A 131 3.07 -4.13 -2.04
C LEU A 131 2.07 -5.16 -2.58
N THR A 132 1.06 -5.51 -1.80
CA THR A 132 -0.01 -6.43 -2.19
C THR A 132 -1.24 -5.72 -2.78
N THR A 133 -1.23 -4.39 -2.83
CA THR A 133 -2.39 -3.54 -3.18
C THR A 133 -3.64 -3.85 -2.35
N HIS A 134 -3.46 -4.41 -1.16
CA HIS A 134 -4.52 -4.97 -0.32
C HIS A 134 -5.50 -5.85 -1.11
N ASN A 135 -4.95 -6.74 -1.93
CA ASN A 135 -5.65 -7.67 -2.83
C ASN A 135 -6.36 -7.05 -4.05
N LEU A 136 -6.32 -5.74 -4.28
CA LEU A 136 -6.99 -5.14 -5.45
C LEU A 136 -6.45 -5.70 -6.78
N ALA A 137 -5.13 -5.80 -6.93
CA ALA A 137 -4.53 -6.40 -8.13
C ALA A 137 -4.90 -7.88 -8.32
N VAL A 138 -5.08 -8.62 -7.22
CA VAL A 138 -5.52 -10.02 -7.26
C VAL A 138 -6.95 -10.11 -7.79
N LEU A 139 -7.85 -9.24 -7.33
CA LEU A 139 -9.23 -9.18 -7.83
C LEU A 139 -9.27 -8.82 -9.33
N VAL A 140 -8.47 -7.84 -9.75
CA VAL A 140 -8.42 -7.43 -11.17
C VAL A 140 -7.84 -8.53 -12.05
N ARG A 141 -6.66 -9.06 -11.71
CA ARG A 141 -5.92 -9.98 -12.58
C ARG A 141 -6.46 -11.40 -12.58
N LEU A 142 -6.94 -11.89 -11.44
CA LEU A 142 -7.32 -13.29 -11.30
C LEU A 142 -8.84 -13.45 -11.32
N ALA A 143 -9.59 -12.56 -10.65
CA ALA A 143 -11.05 -12.61 -10.68
C ALA A 143 -11.68 -11.85 -11.87
N GLY A 144 -10.87 -11.13 -12.67
CA GLY A 144 -11.36 -10.38 -13.84
C GLY A 144 -12.30 -9.24 -13.48
N VAL A 145 -12.15 -8.64 -12.28
CA VAL A 145 -13.04 -7.58 -11.83
C VAL A 145 -12.83 -6.32 -12.66
N GLU A 146 -13.88 -5.94 -13.38
CA GLU A 146 -13.99 -4.67 -14.09
C GLU A 146 -15.17 -3.87 -13.52
N PRO A 147 -14.94 -2.69 -12.91
CA PRO A 147 -16.01 -1.88 -12.37
C PRO A 147 -16.92 -1.35 -13.48
N ALA A 148 -18.23 -1.54 -13.32
CA ALA A 148 -19.23 -1.02 -14.27
C ALA A 148 -19.18 0.52 -14.41
N ALA A 149 -18.85 1.23 -13.32
CA ALA A 149 -18.65 2.69 -13.33
C ALA A 149 -17.29 3.11 -13.94
N GLY A 150 -16.40 2.15 -14.22
CA GLY A 150 -15.04 2.42 -14.67
C GLY A 150 -14.09 2.83 -13.54
N TRP A 151 -12.80 2.79 -13.85
CA TRP A 151 -11.72 3.08 -12.92
C TRP A 151 -11.66 4.56 -12.50
N GLU A 152 -12.00 5.47 -13.43
CA GLU A 152 -11.97 6.92 -13.17
C GLU A 152 -12.95 7.31 -12.05
N ASP A 153 -14.17 6.81 -12.10
CA ASP A 153 -15.20 7.11 -11.09
C ASP A 153 -14.83 6.54 -9.71
N LEU A 154 -14.27 5.33 -9.66
CA LEU A 154 -13.76 4.76 -8.41
C LEU A 154 -12.61 5.60 -7.83
N ALA A 155 -11.69 6.09 -8.68
CA ALA A 155 -10.61 6.95 -8.23
C ALA A 155 -11.14 8.28 -7.67
N ARG A 156 -12.13 8.90 -8.34
CA ARG A 156 -12.82 10.12 -7.86
C ARG A 156 -13.50 9.87 -6.50
N ALA A 157 -14.27 8.79 -6.37
CA ALA A 157 -14.97 8.44 -5.15
C ALA A 157 -14.00 8.16 -3.98
N ALA A 158 -12.89 7.47 -4.24
CA ALA A 158 -11.85 7.21 -3.25
C ALA A 158 -11.16 8.52 -2.80
N PHE A 159 -10.89 9.46 -3.72
CA PHE A 159 -10.35 10.77 -3.38
C PHE A 159 -11.30 11.59 -2.50
N ILE A 160 -12.59 11.67 -2.88
CA ILE A 160 -13.62 12.36 -2.10
C ILE A 160 -13.73 11.76 -0.69
N THR A 161 -13.63 10.43 -0.58
CA THR A 161 -13.61 9.74 0.71
C THR A 161 -12.39 10.14 1.54
N ALA A 162 -11.20 10.23 0.94
CA ALA A 162 -10.02 10.73 1.63
C ALA A 162 -10.18 12.18 2.11
N CYS A 163 -10.74 13.08 1.29
CA CYS A 163 -11.04 14.46 1.69
C CYS A 163 -11.96 14.50 2.91
N ARG A 164 -13.06 13.75 2.89
CA ARG A 164 -14.00 13.65 4.01
C ARG A 164 -13.34 13.14 5.29
N LEU A 165 -12.48 12.13 5.19
CA LEU A 165 -11.80 11.55 6.34
C LEU A 165 -10.75 12.52 6.92
N VAL A 166 -9.98 13.20 6.07
CA VAL A 166 -9.03 14.23 6.53
C VAL A 166 -9.76 15.40 7.20
N ALA A 167 -10.90 15.84 6.66
CA ALA A 167 -11.73 16.86 7.29
C ALA A 167 -12.20 16.41 8.68
N ARG A 168 -12.76 15.20 8.79
CA ARG A 168 -13.20 14.64 10.08
C ARG A 168 -12.08 14.50 11.10
N ALA A 169 -10.86 14.20 10.66
CA ALA A 169 -9.71 14.07 11.55
C ALA A 169 -9.30 15.40 12.21
N HIS A 170 -9.71 16.55 11.66
CA HIS A 170 -9.40 17.86 12.24
C HIS A 170 -10.04 18.06 13.61
N ASP A 171 -11.31 17.69 13.75
CA ASP A 171 -12.13 17.92 14.95
C ASP A 171 -12.19 16.70 15.88
N HIS A 172 -11.52 15.59 15.52
CA HIS A 172 -11.61 14.35 16.27
C HIS A 172 -10.55 14.25 17.37
N PRO A 173 -10.91 13.98 18.64
CA PRO A 173 -9.95 13.85 19.74
C PRO A 173 -8.91 12.74 19.53
N TYR A 174 -9.28 11.69 18.79
CA TYR A 174 -8.43 10.53 18.49
C TYR A 174 -8.35 10.28 16.98
N PRO A 175 -7.61 11.10 16.21
CA PRO A 175 -7.74 11.15 14.75
C PRO A 175 -7.02 10.00 14.02
N LEU A 176 -6.20 9.21 14.73
CA LEU A 176 -5.28 8.26 14.12
C LEU A 176 -5.96 7.16 13.30
N ALA A 177 -7.11 6.66 13.75
CA ALA A 177 -7.88 5.68 12.97
C ALA A 177 -8.39 6.31 11.65
N THR A 178 -8.98 7.50 11.74
CA THR A 178 -9.47 8.26 10.59
C THR A 178 -8.37 8.60 9.59
N VAL A 179 -7.16 8.91 10.08
CA VAL A 179 -6.00 9.19 9.21
C VAL A 179 -5.54 7.93 8.47
N LYS A 180 -5.57 6.75 9.13
CA LYS A 180 -5.28 5.47 8.48
C LYS A 180 -6.29 5.15 7.39
N ASP A 181 -7.57 5.38 7.66
CA ASP A 181 -8.63 5.19 6.68
C ASP A 181 -8.47 6.16 5.50
N ALA A 182 -8.06 7.41 5.75
CA ALA A 182 -7.77 8.38 4.69
C ALA A 182 -6.59 7.93 3.81
N ALA A 183 -5.53 7.40 4.42
CA ALA A 183 -4.39 6.85 3.69
C ALA A 183 -4.76 5.60 2.90
N TYR A 184 -5.66 4.76 3.42
CA TYR A 184 -6.24 3.64 2.70
C TYR A 184 -7.05 4.10 1.49
N ALA A 185 -7.93 5.08 1.65
CA ALA A 185 -8.70 5.67 0.54
C ALA A 185 -7.78 6.27 -0.53
N LEU A 186 -6.70 6.96 -0.14
CA LEU A 186 -5.72 7.48 -1.11
C LEU A 186 -4.94 6.37 -1.84
N ARG A 187 -4.62 5.25 -1.17
CA ARG A 187 -4.06 4.05 -1.82
C ARG A 187 -5.00 3.49 -2.88
N GLN A 188 -6.29 3.35 -2.56
CA GLN A 188 -7.29 2.87 -3.51
C GLN A 188 -7.44 3.84 -4.69
N MET A 189 -7.49 5.14 -4.42
CA MET A 189 -7.51 6.17 -5.46
C MET A 189 -6.34 6.01 -6.44
N LEU A 190 -5.10 5.90 -5.93
CA LEU A 190 -3.90 5.73 -6.76
C LEU A 190 -3.94 4.44 -7.57
N PHE A 191 -4.46 3.35 -7.00
CA PHE A 191 -4.60 2.09 -7.70
C PHE A 191 -5.56 2.23 -8.88
N HIS A 192 -6.77 2.75 -8.66
CA HIS A 192 -7.77 2.94 -9.71
C HIS A 192 -7.30 3.94 -10.79
N LEU A 193 -6.70 5.06 -10.36
CA LEU A 193 -6.07 6.03 -11.27
C LEU A 193 -5.01 5.35 -12.16
N SER A 194 -4.22 4.43 -11.64
CA SER A 194 -3.17 3.74 -12.40
C SER A 194 -3.69 2.78 -13.46
N LEU A 195 -4.97 2.38 -13.39
CA LEU A 195 -5.63 1.53 -14.38
C LEU A 195 -6.35 2.36 -15.47
N CYS A 196 -6.35 3.69 -15.36
CA CYS A 196 -6.86 4.58 -16.40
C CYS A 196 -5.84 4.75 -17.54
N THR A 197 -6.29 5.18 -18.73
CA THR A 197 -5.38 5.56 -19.83
C THR A 197 -4.54 6.78 -19.44
N PRO A 198 -3.37 7.01 -20.07
CA PRO A 198 -2.52 8.17 -19.76
C PRO A 198 -3.24 9.52 -19.83
N GLU A 199 -4.10 9.72 -20.83
CA GLU A 199 -4.87 10.97 -21.01
C GLU A 199 -5.84 11.19 -19.84
N ARG A 200 -6.49 10.10 -19.41
CA ARG A 200 -7.39 10.11 -18.25
C ARG A 200 -6.65 10.27 -16.94
N GLN A 201 -5.43 9.72 -16.83
CA GLN A 201 -4.58 9.95 -15.66
C GLN A 201 -4.24 11.43 -15.51
N THR A 202 -3.81 12.11 -16.58
CA THR A 202 -3.50 13.54 -16.55
C THR A 202 -4.72 14.36 -16.14
N ALA A 203 -5.87 14.15 -16.81
CA ALA A 203 -7.10 14.88 -16.49
C ALA A 203 -7.56 14.65 -15.04
N LEU A 204 -7.41 13.43 -14.52
CA LEU A 204 -7.82 13.10 -13.17
C LEU A 204 -6.85 13.66 -12.12
N VAL A 205 -5.54 13.71 -12.39
CA VAL A 205 -4.55 14.37 -11.51
C VAL A 205 -4.84 15.87 -11.39
N ASP A 206 -5.20 16.52 -12.50
CA ASP A 206 -5.61 17.93 -12.50
C ASP A 206 -6.89 18.14 -11.70
N TRP A 207 -7.89 17.29 -11.93
CA TRP A 207 -9.13 17.32 -11.16
C TRP A 207 -8.90 17.11 -9.66
N ILE A 208 -8.07 16.13 -9.27
CA ILE A 208 -7.73 15.87 -7.86
C ILE A 208 -7.17 17.14 -7.20
N GLY A 209 -6.28 17.83 -7.89
CA GLY A 209 -5.69 19.04 -7.35
C GLY A 209 -6.66 20.22 -7.28
N ALA A 210 -7.57 20.35 -8.24
CA ALA A 210 -8.66 21.33 -8.16
C ALA A 210 -9.64 21.00 -7.02
N GLU A 211 -10.02 19.74 -6.88
CA GLU A 211 -10.93 19.26 -5.84
C GLU A 211 -10.33 19.44 -4.43
N ALA A 212 -9.04 19.16 -4.27
CA ALA A 212 -8.31 19.41 -3.02
C ALA A 212 -8.34 20.89 -2.62
N ALA A 213 -8.20 21.79 -3.60
CA ALA A 213 -8.21 23.24 -3.38
C ALA A 213 -9.61 23.79 -3.03
N ARG A 214 -10.69 23.08 -3.41
CA ARG A 214 -12.08 23.42 -3.04
C ARG A 214 -12.45 23.03 -1.62
N GLN A 215 -11.66 22.17 -0.98
CA GLN A 215 -11.90 21.76 0.40
C GLN A 215 -11.69 22.93 1.38
N PRO A 216 -12.26 22.88 2.60
CA PRO A 216 -11.94 23.82 3.66
C PRO A 216 -10.42 23.95 3.85
N TRP A 217 -9.94 25.14 4.20
CA TRP A 217 -8.49 25.47 4.25
C TRP A 217 -7.67 24.45 5.03
N HIS A 218 -8.20 23.94 6.15
CA HIS A 218 -7.53 23.00 7.04
C HIS A 218 -7.40 21.59 6.42
N THR A 219 -8.34 21.21 5.56
CA THR A 219 -8.31 19.96 4.78
C THR A 219 -7.40 20.10 3.59
N ALA A 220 -7.52 21.22 2.86
CA ALA A 220 -6.66 21.55 1.72
C ALA A 220 -5.17 21.57 2.14
N ALA A 221 -4.84 22.26 3.23
CA ALA A 221 -3.48 22.32 3.76
C ALA A 221 -2.91 20.94 4.15
N ARG A 222 -3.75 20.05 4.72
CA ARG A 222 -3.34 18.69 5.10
C ARG A 222 -3.15 17.76 3.90
N LEU A 223 -3.94 17.94 2.83
CA LEU A 223 -3.81 17.15 1.60
C LEU A 223 -2.72 17.68 0.67
N ALA A 224 -2.36 18.97 0.78
CA ALA A 224 -1.47 19.63 -0.17
C ALA A 224 -0.16 18.87 -0.43
N PRO A 225 0.56 18.33 0.56
CA PRO A 225 1.79 17.58 0.28
C PRO A 225 1.57 16.27 -0.47
N ALA A 226 0.46 15.58 -0.21
CA ALA A 226 0.11 14.34 -0.90
C ALA A 226 -0.25 14.62 -2.38
N VAL A 227 -1.00 15.70 -2.62
CA VAL A 227 -1.40 16.16 -3.96
C VAL A 227 -0.20 16.69 -4.74
N ALA A 228 0.70 17.45 -4.10
CA ALA A 228 1.95 17.91 -4.70
C ALA A 228 2.83 16.72 -5.10
N GLY A 229 2.93 15.72 -4.24
CA GLY A 229 3.62 14.46 -4.53
C GLY A 229 3.01 13.70 -5.71
N LEU A 230 1.68 13.62 -5.78
CA LEU A 230 0.98 12.98 -6.90
C LEU A 230 1.31 13.67 -8.23
N ARG A 231 1.16 15.00 -8.29
CA ARG A 231 1.48 15.80 -9.48
C ARG A 231 2.93 15.64 -9.91
N MET A 232 3.85 15.70 -8.96
CA MET A 232 5.28 15.51 -9.21
C MET A 232 5.56 14.14 -9.85
N VAL A 233 5.02 13.06 -9.30
CA VAL A 233 5.23 11.70 -9.81
C VAL A 233 4.53 11.47 -11.16
N ALA A 234 3.36 12.09 -11.37
CA ALA A 234 2.68 12.08 -12.66
C ALA A 234 3.54 12.75 -13.75
N SER A 235 4.27 13.80 -13.40
CA SER A 235 5.24 14.48 -14.28
C SER A 235 6.62 13.79 -14.37
N GLY A 236 6.77 12.58 -13.82
CA GLY A 236 8.02 11.80 -13.91
C GLY A 236 9.03 12.05 -12.79
N GLY A 237 8.71 12.86 -11.78
CA GLY A 237 9.54 13.02 -10.59
C GLY A 237 9.44 11.81 -9.64
N ALA A 238 10.27 11.81 -8.60
CA ALA A 238 10.34 10.74 -7.61
C ALA A 238 10.49 11.30 -6.19
N PHE A 239 10.02 10.53 -5.20
CA PHE A 239 10.30 10.80 -3.80
C PHE A 239 11.70 10.32 -3.41
N LEU A 240 12.28 10.96 -2.41
CA LEU A 240 13.40 10.41 -1.64
C LEU A 240 12.96 9.15 -0.87
N PRO A 241 13.91 8.33 -0.35
CA PRO A 241 13.57 7.12 0.40
C PRO A 241 12.64 7.36 1.61
N ASP A 242 12.74 8.53 2.24
CA ASP A 242 11.88 8.94 3.36
C ASP A 242 10.46 9.37 2.96
N GLY A 243 10.16 9.32 1.65
CA GLY A 243 8.88 9.69 1.09
C GLY A 243 8.67 11.20 0.95
N THR A 244 9.70 12.03 1.12
CA THR A 244 9.63 13.48 0.90
C THR A 244 10.23 13.88 -0.45
N ALA A 245 9.85 15.05 -0.95
CA ALA A 245 10.45 15.70 -2.11
C ALA A 245 10.20 17.22 -2.04
N LEU A 246 10.84 17.98 -2.93
CA LEU A 246 10.64 19.43 -3.06
C LEU A 246 10.81 20.18 -1.73
N GLY A 247 11.85 19.84 -0.97
CA GLY A 247 12.10 20.46 0.35
C GLY A 247 11.01 20.19 1.39
N GLY A 248 10.23 19.10 1.24
CA GLY A 248 9.14 18.73 2.14
C GLY A 248 7.75 19.21 1.68
N LEU A 249 7.66 19.97 0.59
CA LEU A 249 6.39 20.40 -0.01
C LEU A 249 5.62 19.24 -0.64
N ALA A 250 6.30 18.20 -1.08
CA ALA A 250 5.69 16.96 -1.57
C ALA A 250 6.00 15.83 -0.59
N ARG A 251 4.97 15.07 -0.20
CA ARG A 251 5.12 13.95 0.73
C ARG A 251 4.19 12.80 0.40
N ARG A 252 4.74 11.58 0.38
CA ARG A 252 3.98 10.34 0.28
C ARG A 252 3.04 10.23 1.48
N PHE A 253 1.77 9.99 1.23
CA PHE A 253 0.80 9.80 2.30
C PHE A 253 0.75 8.35 2.76
N LEU A 254 1.11 8.15 4.03
CA LEU A 254 1.06 6.90 4.78
C LEU A 254 0.20 7.13 6.02
N GLY A 255 -0.54 6.11 6.46
CA GLY A 255 -1.45 6.15 7.61
C GLY A 255 -0.80 5.71 8.92
N TRP A 256 0.37 5.08 8.86
CA TRP A 256 1.16 4.74 10.03
C TRP A 256 2.46 5.54 10.09
N THR A 257 2.85 5.85 11.32
CA THR A 257 4.14 6.47 11.62
C THR A 257 4.54 6.08 13.04
N THR A 258 5.84 5.98 13.27
CA THR A 258 6.43 5.79 14.60
C THR A 258 6.69 7.12 15.32
N THR A 259 6.43 8.25 14.65
CA THR A 259 6.57 9.61 15.20
C THR A 259 5.26 10.38 15.07
N GLY A 260 5.22 11.67 15.44
CA GLY A 260 3.99 12.46 15.31
C GLY A 260 3.51 12.57 13.85
N HIS A 261 2.23 12.23 13.59
CA HIS A 261 1.65 12.22 12.25
C HIS A 261 1.50 13.66 11.71
N TRP A 262 2.06 13.95 10.55
CA TRP A 262 2.07 15.32 10.01
C TRP A 262 0.68 15.94 9.71
N PRO A 263 -0.35 15.19 9.25
CA PRO A 263 -1.72 15.71 9.12
C PRO A 263 -2.41 15.95 10.46
N THR A 264 -1.90 15.43 11.58
CA THR A 264 -2.46 15.70 12.92
C THR A 264 -1.71 16.83 13.64
N ARG A 265 -0.69 17.43 13.02
CA ARG A 265 -0.05 18.62 13.58
C ARG A 265 -1.06 19.76 13.58
N ARG A 266 -1.13 20.51 14.67
CA ARG A 266 -1.90 21.76 14.71
C ARG A 266 -1.25 22.70 13.69
N LEU A 267 -2.07 23.18 12.76
CA LEU A 267 -1.71 24.25 11.83
C LEU A 267 -1.77 25.57 12.58
#